data_AF-A0A5C3QD00-F1
#
_entry.id   AF-A0A5C3QD00-F1
#
_cell.length_a   1.000
_cell.length_b   1.000
_cell.length_c   1.000
_cell.angle_alpha   90.00
_cell.angle_beta   90.00
_cell.angle_gamma   90.00
#
_symmetry.space_group_name_H-M   'P 1'
#
loop_
_entity.id
_entity.type
_entity.pdbx_description
1 polymer ?
#
loop_
_entity_poly.entity_id
_entity_poly.type
_entity_poly.pdbx_seq_one_letter_code
_entity_poly.pdbx_strand_id
1 'polypeptide(L)' 'GGYTYNSSGTNSQGNHYCSRDYGTSAANSNSYHYSNQDGSYYYSNPNGSTYHNDGQGGSTYTPPS' A
#
# COMPACT_ATOMS: atom_id res chain seq x y z
N GLY A 1 -4.40 -11.08 13.64
CA GLY A 1 -5.23 -10.44 12.60
C GLY A 1 -4.82 -11.01 11.27
N GLY A 2 -5.71 -11.78 10.65
CA GLY A 2 -5.46 -12.39 9.35
C GLY A 2 -5.85 -11.41 8.25
N TYR A 3 -5.00 -11.27 7.25
CA TYR A 3 -5.36 -10.63 5.99
C TYR A 3 -5.13 -11.64 4.88
N THR A 4 -5.97 -11.61 3.85
CA THR A 4 -5.79 -12.40 2.64
C THR A 4 -4.98 -11.59 1.64
N TYR A 5 -3.99 -12.22 1.01
CA TYR A 5 -3.34 -11.63 -0.15
C TYR A 5 -4.30 -11.75 -1.34
N ASN A 6 -4.83 -10.64 -1.82
CA ASN A 6 -5.67 -10.64 -3.01
C ASN A 6 -4.82 -10.77 -4.27
N SER A 7 -3.70 -10.05 -4.33
CA SER A 7 -2.80 -10.08 -5.48
C SER A 7 -1.44 -9.50 -5.08
N SER A 8 -0.38 -10.07 -5.63
CA SER A 8 0.95 -9.45 -5.58
C SER A 8 1.70 -9.75 -6.85
N GLY A 9 2.60 -8.86 -7.24
CA GLY A 9 3.40 -9.05 -8.44
C GLY A 9 4.50 -8.03 -8.57
N THR A 10 5.34 -8.25 -9.56
CA THR A 10 6.38 -7.31 -9.97
C THR A 10 6.18 -7.04 -11.46
N ASN A 11 6.09 -5.77 -11.84
CA ASN A 11 5.96 -5.40 -13.24
C ASN A 11 7.33 -5.44 -13.95
N SER A 12 7.34 -5.30 -15.28
CA SER A 12 8.58 -5.32 -16.09
C SER A 12 9.56 -4.19 -15.76
N GLN A 13 9.13 -3.17 -15.02
CA GLN A 13 9.96 -2.05 -14.58
C GLN A 13 10.59 -2.30 -13.20
N GLY A 14 10.30 -3.45 -12.57
CA GLY A 14 10.77 -3.78 -11.23
C GLY A 14 9.88 -3.26 -10.09
N ASN A 15 8.77 -2.58 -10.40
CA ASN A 15 7.86 -2.10 -9.37
C ASN A 15 7.07 -3.27 -8.81
N HIS A 16 7.05 -3.38 -7.49
CA HIS A 16 6.33 -4.42 -6.77
C HIS A 16 5.02 -3.86 -6.20
N TYR A 17 3.95 -4.64 -6.34
CA TYR A 17 2.65 -4.32 -5.75
C TYR A 17 2.13 -5.51 -4.97
N CYS A 18 1.40 -5.21 -3.90
CA CYS A 18 0.85 -6.18 -2.99
C CYS A 18 -0.47 -5.65 -2.43
N SER A 19 -1.58 -6.21 -2.92
CA SER A 19 -2.94 -5.94 -2.44
C SER A 19 -3.34 -6.95 -1.36
N ARG A 20 -3.89 -6.43 -0.28
CA ARG A 20 -4.24 -7.15 0.95
C ARG A 20 -5.69 -6.86 1.30
N ASP A 21 -6.42 -7.89 1.68
CA ASP A 21 -7.79 -7.78 2.16
C ASP A 21 -7.84 -8.12 3.64
N TYR A 22 -8.25 -7.15 4.45
CA TYR A 22 -8.41 -7.30 5.90
C TYR A 22 -9.86 -7.66 6.28
N GLY A 23 -10.69 -7.97 5.29
CA GLY A 23 -12.10 -8.31 5.42
C GLY A 23 -13.02 -7.10 5.47
N THR A 24 -14.33 -7.37 5.50
CA THR A 24 -15.40 -6.35 5.49
C THR A 24 -15.41 -5.43 6.71
N SER A 25 -14.68 -5.78 7.77
CA SER A 25 -14.54 -4.96 8.98
C SER A 25 -13.44 -3.90 8.87
N ALA A 26 -12.63 -3.93 7.81
CA ALA A 26 -11.63 -2.90 7.56
C ALA A 26 -12.30 -1.62 7.08
N ALA A 27 -11.87 -0.48 7.60
CA ALA A 27 -12.31 0.84 7.12
C ALA A 27 -11.92 1.04 5.64
N ASN A 28 -10.86 0.37 5.21
CA ASN A 28 -10.42 0.30 3.82
C ASN A 28 -10.23 -1.16 3.38
N SER A 29 -11.18 -1.63 2.58
CA SER A 29 -11.14 -2.96 1.95
C SER A 29 -10.09 -3.10 0.85
N ASN A 30 -9.56 -1.98 0.35
CA ASN A 30 -8.54 -1.94 -0.68
C ASN A 30 -7.18 -1.55 -0.09
N SER A 31 -6.71 -2.33 0.87
CA SER A 31 -5.38 -2.13 1.42
C SER A 31 -4.34 -2.62 0.43
N TYR A 32 -3.29 -1.85 0.20
CA TYR A 32 -2.23 -2.26 -0.70
C TYR A 32 -0.91 -1.56 -0.39
N HIS A 33 0.18 -2.20 -0.79
CA HIS A 33 1.51 -1.65 -0.82
C HIS A 33 2.01 -1.64 -2.25
N TYR A 34 2.59 -0.52 -2.66
CA TYR A 34 3.18 -0.34 -3.98
C TYR A 34 4.57 0.26 -3.80
N SER A 35 5.60 -0.37 -4.34
CA SER A 35 6.99 0.07 -4.24
C SER A 35 7.61 0.14 -5.61
N ASN A 36 8.20 1.28 -5.94
CA ASN A 36 8.85 1.53 -7.21
C ASN A 36 10.35 1.26 -7.13
N GLN A 37 10.95 1.01 -8.30
CA GLN A 37 12.38 0.77 -8.43
C GLN A 37 13.23 2.01 -8.06
N ASP A 38 12.66 3.21 -8.16
CA ASP A 38 13.28 4.47 -7.77
C ASP A 38 13.31 4.70 -6.24
N GLY A 39 12.80 3.75 -5.45
CA GLY A 39 12.74 3.81 -4.00
C GLY A 39 11.49 4.49 -3.44
N SER A 40 10.66 5.11 -4.29
CA SER A 40 9.36 5.63 -3.87
C SER A 40 8.39 4.49 -3.55
N TYR A 41 7.48 4.71 -2.61
CA TYR A 41 6.47 3.71 -2.26
C TYR A 41 5.20 4.33 -1.70
N TYR A 42 4.12 3.57 -1.76
CA TYR A 42 2.80 3.93 -1.30
C TYR A 42 2.21 2.81 -0.44
N TYR A 43 1.56 3.20 0.65
CA TYR A 43 0.76 2.34 1.52
C TYR A 43 -0.66 2.88 1.59
N SER A 44 -1.61 1.99 1.31
CA SER A 44 -3.03 2.13 1.60
C SER A 44 -3.34 1.17 2.73
N ASN A 45 -3.60 1.69 3.93
CA ASN A 45 -3.75 0.89 5.15
C ASN A 45 -5.21 0.52 5.42
N PRO A 46 -5.48 -0.59 6.11
CA PRO A 46 -6.85 -1.05 6.41
C PRO A 46 -7.61 -0.13 7.36
N ASN A 47 -6.90 0.69 8.13
CA ASN A 47 -7.49 1.71 8.98
C ASN A 47 -7.95 2.95 8.19
N GLY A 48 -7.77 3.00 6.87
CA GLY A 48 -8.11 4.13 6.01
C GLY A 48 -7.01 5.19 5.86
N SER A 49 -5.92 5.09 6.62
CA SER A 49 -4.76 5.97 6.43
C SER A 49 -3.98 5.62 5.18
N THR A 50 -3.29 6.61 4.62
CA THR A 50 -2.35 6.38 3.52
C THR A 50 -0.99 6.99 3.83
N TYR A 51 0.05 6.42 3.24
CA TYR A 51 1.41 6.92 3.38
C TYR A 51 2.11 6.83 2.03
N HIS A 52 2.65 7.97 1.58
CA HIS A 52 3.39 8.09 0.33
C HIS A 52 4.81 8.56 0.63
N ASN A 53 5.80 7.89 0.04
CA ASN A 53 7.20 8.26 0.10
C ASN A 53 7.69 8.45 -1.33
N ASP A 54 8.40 9.54 -1.59
CA ASP A 54 8.86 9.92 -2.93
C ASP A 54 10.23 9.31 -3.31
N GLY A 55 10.85 8.52 -2.43
CA GLY A 55 12.18 7.94 -2.64
C GLY A 55 13.33 8.96 -2.55
N GLN A 56 13.03 10.23 -2.30
CA GLN A 56 13.96 11.36 -2.34
C GLN A 56 14.12 12.02 -0.95
N GLY A 57 13.52 11.43 0.07
CA GLY A 57 13.54 11.90 1.46
C GLY A 57 12.26 12.59 1.90
N GLY A 58 11.30 12.80 1.00
CA GLY A 58 9.97 13.30 1.31
C GLY A 58 9.00 12.16 1.59
N SER A 59 8.12 12.38 2.58
CA SER A 59 6.98 11.51 2.78
C SER A 59 5.75 12.29 3.25
N THR A 60 4.59 11.77 2.88
CA THR A 60 3.29 12.33 3.20
C THR A 60 2.47 11.25 3.87
N TYR A 61 2.07 11.50 5.11
CA TYR A 61 1.09 10.69 5.83
C TYR A 61 -0.27 11.37 5.77
N THR A 62 -1.29 10.65 5.31
CA THR A 62 -2.67 11.11 5.30
C THR A 62 -3.45 10.29 6.32
N PRO A 63 -3.98 10.91 7.40
CA PRO A 63 -4.79 10.21 8.38
C PRO A 63 -6.11 9.72 7.75
N PRO A 64 -6.76 8.71 8.36
CA PRO A 64 -8.07 8.25 7.91
C PRO A 64 -9.15 9.32 8.13
N SER A 65 -10.17 9.34 7.26
CA SER A 65 -11.33 10.22 7.32
C SER A 65 -12.36 9.79 8.37
#